data_AF-A0AAD4MK33-F1
#
_entry.id   AF-A0AAD4MK33-F1
#
_cell.length_a   1.000
_cell.length_b   1.000
_cell.length_c   1.000
_cell.angle_alpha   90.00
_cell.angle_beta   90.00
_cell.angle_gamma   90.00
#
_symmetry.space_group_name_H-M   'P 1'
#
loop_
_entity.id
_entity.type
_entity.pdbx_description
1 polymer ?
#
loop_
_entity_poly.entity_id
_entity_poly.type
_entity_poly.pdbx_seq_one_letter_code
_entity_poly.pdbx_strand_id
1 'polypeptide(L)'
;MPDPSESFVSFTNTFDNCSINVTLIKNNIAEKSLFMHPNTSLKNRPALTTDRYQLFTVPKGSAAWYIKPQCFNGSAGNLPQNITYELLGSKIYYVYLGELGSFIAEANPQRPTSGVGQFSLSIVVALSDSIYEDDLALCHNDDPCDPMNGEAFYLFKAIDFVPYNGKIHSTRRKATFYSTKWIKRSRWKLFYTKSRPLPNSKDKLDTLNVTSNGIDLEIKGQGVKNADHRNNSGQFSLHFMASTSNHIIVSGGSVILCDSIRILLLSVTAVAEIRGSRA
;
A
#
# COMPACT_ATOMS: atom_id res chain seq x y z
N MET A 1 -0.37 -9.11 -15.74
CA MET A 1 0.54 -9.76 -14.79
C MET A 1 1.94 -9.77 -15.40
N PRO A 2 3.01 -9.75 -14.61
CA PRO A 2 4.36 -10.01 -15.12
C PRO A 2 4.49 -11.45 -15.64
N ASP A 3 5.47 -11.68 -16.52
CA ASP A 3 5.84 -13.00 -17.01
C ASP A 3 6.51 -13.85 -15.91
N PRO A 4 6.57 -15.20 -16.04
CA PRO A 4 7.21 -16.08 -15.06
C PRO A 4 8.70 -15.82 -14.78
N SER A 5 9.39 -15.14 -15.70
CA SER A 5 10.79 -14.75 -15.57
C SER A 5 10.96 -13.36 -14.94
N GLU A 6 9.87 -12.63 -14.69
CA GLU A 6 9.90 -11.21 -14.35
C GLU A 6 9.00 -10.89 -13.16
N SER A 7 9.25 -9.71 -12.59
CA SER A 7 8.47 -9.12 -11.51
C SER A 7 8.28 -7.64 -11.82
N PHE A 8 7.15 -7.09 -11.37
CA PHE A 8 6.95 -5.64 -11.39
C PHE A 8 7.22 -5.07 -10.00
N VAL A 9 7.99 -3.99 -9.93
CA VAL A 9 8.30 -3.31 -8.66
C VAL A 9 7.87 -1.85 -8.74
N SER A 10 6.98 -1.47 -7.82
CA SER A 10 6.60 -0.08 -7.57
C SER A 10 7.35 0.47 -6.36
N PHE A 11 7.70 1.75 -6.39
CA PHE A 11 8.28 2.45 -5.25
C PHE A 11 7.29 3.48 -4.71
N THR A 12 7.27 3.66 -3.40
CA THR A 12 6.49 4.69 -2.70
C THR A 12 7.41 5.55 -1.85
N ASN A 13 7.41 6.85 -2.12
CA ASN A 13 8.14 7.88 -1.39
C ASN A 13 7.25 8.51 -0.32
N THR A 14 7.66 8.42 0.94
CA THR A 14 6.82 8.80 2.09
C THR A 14 7.33 10.01 2.86
N PHE A 15 8.34 10.65 2.31
CA PHE A 15 8.85 11.90 2.84
C PHE A 15 8.00 13.06 2.35
N ASP A 16 7.67 13.99 3.24
CA ASP A 16 6.86 15.18 2.92
C ASP A 16 7.62 16.23 2.09
N ASN A 17 8.93 16.35 2.29
CA ASN A 17 9.77 17.38 1.66
C ASN A 17 11.02 16.81 0.95
N CYS A 18 10.98 15.53 0.57
CA CYS A 18 12.05 14.90 -0.17
C CYS A 18 11.54 14.30 -1.47
N SER A 19 12.17 14.66 -2.59
CA SER A 19 12.04 13.88 -3.81
C SER A 19 13.05 12.73 -3.79
N ILE A 20 12.75 11.63 -4.46
CA ILE A 20 13.65 10.47 -4.52
C ILE A 20 13.86 10.08 -5.98
N ASN A 21 15.12 9.94 -6.37
CA ASN A 21 15.48 9.25 -7.60
C ASN A 21 15.87 7.80 -7.27
N VAL A 22 15.19 6.84 -7.89
CA VAL A 22 15.43 5.41 -7.74
C VAL A 22 16.06 4.90 -9.03
N THR A 23 17.24 4.28 -8.91
CA THR A 23 18.00 3.78 -10.06
C THR A 23 18.18 2.27 -9.92
N LEU A 24 17.66 1.49 -10.87
CA LEU A 24 17.92 0.05 -10.97
C LEU A 24 19.38 -0.17 -11.36
N ILE A 25 20.08 -1.01 -10.59
CA ILE A 25 21.47 -1.38 -10.82
C ILE A 25 21.53 -2.83 -11.31
N LYS A 26 22.16 -3.05 -12.47
CA LYS A 26 22.37 -4.38 -13.05
C LYS A 26 23.82 -4.52 -13.45
N ASN A 27 24.49 -5.57 -12.96
CA ASN A 27 25.93 -5.80 -13.17
C ASN A 27 26.79 -4.58 -12.82
N ASN A 28 26.45 -3.86 -11.73
CA ASN A 28 27.07 -2.61 -11.28
C ASN A 28 26.91 -1.42 -12.24
N ILE A 29 25.97 -1.48 -13.19
CA ILE A 29 25.66 -0.40 -14.14
C ILE A 29 24.25 0.12 -13.87
N ALA A 30 24.07 1.44 -13.93
CA ALA A 30 22.76 2.08 -13.84
C ALA A 30 21.96 1.84 -15.13
N GLU A 31 20.84 1.13 -15.03
CA GLU A 31 20.03 0.74 -16.19
C GLU A 31 18.83 1.67 -16.41
N LYS A 32 18.03 1.89 -15.37
CA LYS A 32 16.81 2.71 -15.43
C LYS A 32 16.69 3.56 -14.19
N SER A 33 16.41 4.85 -14.35
CA SER A 33 16.18 5.79 -13.24
C SER A 33 14.79 6.38 -13.29
N LEU A 34 14.09 6.39 -12.16
CA LEU A 34 12.76 6.96 -12.02
C LEU A 34 12.73 7.95 -10.86
N PHE A 35 12.22 9.15 -11.16
CA PHE A 35 12.08 10.23 -10.20
C PHE A 35 10.68 10.20 -9.56
N MET A 36 10.64 10.37 -8.24
CA MET A 36 9.42 10.41 -7.43
C MET A 36 9.37 11.71 -6.63
N HIS A 37 8.23 12.40 -6.69
CA HIS A 37 7.95 13.56 -5.85
C HIS A 37 7.67 13.13 -4.39
N PRO A 38 7.73 14.06 -3.42
CA PRO A 38 7.30 13.80 -2.05
C PRO A 38 5.88 13.22 -2.00
N ASN A 39 5.63 12.28 -1.09
CA ASN A 39 4.33 11.63 -0.90
C ASN A 39 3.70 11.04 -2.19
N THR A 40 4.52 10.48 -3.07
CA THR A 40 4.05 9.83 -4.30
C THR A 40 4.52 8.40 -4.45
N SER A 41 3.78 7.62 -5.23
CA SER A 41 4.18 6.29 -5.68
C SER A 41 4.35 6.26 -7.19
N LEU A 42 5.21 5.36 -7.65
CA LEU A 42 5.26 4.97 -9.05
C LEU A 42 3.93 4.32 -9.47
N LYS A 43 3.35 4.81 -10.58
CA LYS A 43 2.02 4.37 -11.06
C LYS A 43 2.10 3.87 -12.49
N ASN A 44 1.45 2.75 -12.79
CA ASN A 44 1.36 2.33 -14.19
C ASN A 44 0.40 3.29 -14.94
N ARG A 45 0.92 4.18 -15.80
CA ARG A 45 0.09 5.09 -16.61
C ARG A 45 -0.22 4.45 -17.97
N PRO A 46 -1.49 4.40 -18.41
CA PRO A 46 -1.83 3.87 -19.72
C PRO A 46 -1.28 4.74 -20.86
N ALA A 47 -0.77 4.06 -21.89
CA ALA A 47 0.09 4.53 -22.98
C ALA A 47 -0.54 5.48 -24.02
N LEU A 48 -1.22 6.55 -23.61
CA LEU A 48 -1.65 7.61 -24.56
C LEU A 48 -0.49 8.50 -25.04
N THR A 49 0.69 8.35 -24.44
CA THR A 49 1.95 8.93 -24.91
C THR A 49 2.97 7.79 -24.94
N THR A 50 3.68 7.63 -26.05
CA THR A 50 4.48 6.45 -26.45
C THR A 50 5.64 6.02 -25.55
N ASP A 51 5.74 6.57 -24.34
CA ASP A 51 6.63 6.08 -23.29
C ASP A 51 5.92 6.18 -21.94
N ARG A 52 5.88 5.05 -21.20
CA ARG A 52 6.08 4.91 -19.73
C ARG A 52 5.14 3.87 -19.09
N TYR A 53 5.62 2.64 -19.01
CA TYR A 53 5.36 1.81 -17.82
C TYR A 53 6.18 2.42 -16.66
N GLN A 54 5.52 3.11 -15.70
CA GLN A 54 6.23 3.78 -14.60
C GLN A 54 6.64 2.83 -13.46
N LEU A 55 6.54 1.51 -13.65
CA LEU A 55 7.09 0.51 -12.75
C LEU A 55 8.47 0.04 -13.24
N PHE A 56 9.24 -0.60 -12.36
CA PHE A 56 10.38 -1.40 -12.79
C PHE A 56 9.89 -2.78 -13.21
N THR A 57 10.31 -3.23 -14.39
CA THR A 57 10.23 -4.64 -14.78
C THR A 57 11.61 -5.22 -14.53
N VAL A 58 11.69 -6.23 -13.66
CA VAL A 58 12.96 -6.79 -13.20
C VAL A 58 12.92 -8.30 -13.33
N PRO A 59 14.00 -8.96 -13.77
CA PRO A 59 14.07 -10.42 -13.76
C PRO A 59 13.90 -10.97 -12.33
N LYS A 60 13.36 -12.18 -12.22
CA LYS A 60 13.35 -12.92 -10.95
C LYS A 60 14.77 -13.08 -10.39
N GLY A 61 14.89 -13.10 -9.07
CA GLY A 61 16.15 -13.19 -8.32
C GLY A 61 16.51 -11.89 -7.62
N SER A 62 17.81 -11.71 -7.35
CA SER A 62 18.32 -10.56 -6.62
C SER A 62 18.29 -9.30 -7.49
N ALA A 63 17.65 -8.25 -6.99
CA ALA A 63 17.56 -6.96 -7.64
C ALA A 63 18.06 -5.86 -6.70
N ALA A 64 18.91 -4.96 -7.22
CA ALA A 64 19.51 -3.88 -6.45
C ALA A 64 19.10 -2.51 -7.02
N TRP A 65 18.90 -1.56 -6.12
CA TRP A 65 18.60 -0.17 -6.48
C TRP A 65 19.48 0.79 -5.68
N TYR A 66 19.90 1.85 -6.37
CA TYR A 66 20.50 3.03 -5.76
C TYR A 66 19.40 4.09 -5.52
N ILE A 67 19.36 4.60 -4.30
CA ILE A 67 18.35 5.54 -3.80
C ILE A 67 19.03 6.87 -3.49
N LYS A 68 18.67 7.89 -4.26
CA LYS A 68 19.19 9.25 -4.10
C LYS A 68 18.08 10.18 -3.64
N PRO A 69 17.94 10.43 -2.32
CA PRO A 69 17.01 11.42 -1.81
C PRO A 69 17.52 12.84 -2.07
N GLN A 70 16.59 13.74 -2.38
CA GLN A 70 16.79 15.17 -2.57
C GLN A 70 15.79 15.88 -1.64
N CYS A 71 16.23 16.13 -0.40
CA CYS A 71 15.43 16.76 0.64
C CYS A 71 15.71 18.26 0.71
N PHE A 72 14.66 19.08 0.74
CA PHE A 72 14.80 20.50 1.05
C PHE A 72 14.86 20.66 2.58
N ASN A 73 15.96 21.20 3.11
CA ASN A 73 16.16 21.46 4.55
C ASN A 73 15.95 20.26 5.50
N GLY A 74 16.38 19.05 5.10
CA GLY A 74 16.22 17.87 5.94
C GLY A 74 17.11 16.70 5.55
N SER A 75 17.04 15.64 6.34
CA SER A 75 17.70 14.37 6.03
C SER A 75 16.66 13.30 5.70
N ALA A 76 16.98 12.38 4.81
CA ALA A 76 16.16 11.18 4.57
C ALA A 76 16.26 10.14 5.70
N GLY A 77 16.65 10.57 6.91
CA GLY A 77 16.81 9.74 8.09
C GLY A 77 17.62 8.47 7.83
N ASN A 78 17.02 7.33 8.19
CA ASN A 78 17.63 6.01 8.09
C ASN A 78 17.52 5.35 6.72
N LEU A 79 17.01 6.05 5.69
CA LEU A 79 16.91 5.47 4.36
C LEU A 79 18.29 5.13 3.78
N PRO A 80 18.58 3.85 3.47
CA PRO A 80 19.86 3.44 2.88
C PRO A 80 19.96 3.92 1.43
N GLN A 81 21.19 4.19 0.99
CA GLN A 81 21.45 4.58 -0.40
C GLN A 81 21.42 3.38 -1.37
N ASN A 82 21.66 2.17 -0.87
CA ASN A 82 21.58 0.95 -1.66
C ASN A 82 20.62 0.00 -0.97
N ILE A 83 19.71 -0.56 -1.75
CA ILE A 83 18.77 -1.58 -1.30
C ILE A 83 18.82 -2.74 -2.26
N THR A 84 18.71 -3.95 -1.71
CA THR A 84 18.64 -5.19 -2.48
C THR A 84 17.49 -6.01 -1.96
N TYR A 85 16.71 -6.59 -2.86
CA TYR A 85 15.62 -7.48 -2.53
C TYR A 85 15.63 -8.70 -3.44
N GLU A 86 15.22 -9.84 -2.89
CA GLU A 86 14.96 -11.06 -3.65
C GLU A 86 13.54 -11.04 -4.21
N LEU A 87 13.41 -11.19 -5.52
CA LEU A 87 12.14 -11.13 -6.23
C LEU A 87 11.76 -12.49 -6.83
N LEU A 88 10.50 -12.86 -6.69
CA LEU A 88 9.93 -14.05 -7.32
C LEU A 88 9.24 -13.68 -8.63
N GLY A 89 9.31 -14.58 -9.62
CA GLY A 89 8.66 -14.41 -10.92
C GLY A 89 7.12 -14.36 -10.83
N SER A 90 6.48 -13.71 -11.81
CA SER A 90 5.03 -13.46 -11.86
C SER A 90 4.47 -12.68 -10.66
N LYS A 91 5.30 -12.02 -9.87
CA LYS A 91 4.88 -11.24 -8.69
C LYS A 91 4.94 -9.74 -8.92
N ILE A 92 4.09 -9.03 -8.19
CA ILE A 92 4.09 -7.58 -8.12
C ILE A 92 4.53 -7.19 -6.72
N TYR A 93 5.57 -6.38 -6.63
CA TYR A 93 6.12 -5.88 -5.38
C TYR A 93 5.91 -4.38 -5.25
N TYR A 94 5.82 -3.93 -4.01
CA TYR A 94 5.93 -2.54 -3.64
C TYR A 94 7.08 -2.37 -2.65
N VAL A 95 7.89 -1.36 -2.89
CA VAL A 95 8.96 -0.94 -2.01
C VAL A 95 8.57 0.38 -1.39
N TYR A 96 8.51 0.39 -0.07
CA TYR A 96 8.30 1.58 0.73
C TYR A 96 9.64 2.24 1.03
N LEU A 97 9.73 3.57 0.90
CA LEU A 97 10.88 4.37 1.28
C LEU A 97 10.45 5.46 2.26
N GLY A 98 10.95 5.42 3.51
CA GLY A 98 10.62 6.40 4.53
C GLY A 98 11.71 6.61 5.59
N GLU A 99 11.41 7.39 6.61
CA GLU A 99 12.40 7.82 7.64
C GLU A 99 13.05 6.65 8.39
N LEU A 100 12.34 5.53 8.52
CA LEU A 100 12.80 4.33 9.21
C LEU A 100 13.68 3.42 8.33
N GLY A 101 13.75 3.68 7.03
CA GLY A 101 14.40 2.81 6.05
C GLY A 101 13.47 2.46 4.90
N SER A 102 13.70 1.30 4.31
CA SER A 102 12.84 0.73 3.28
C SER A 102 12.37 -0.67 3.64
N PHE A 103 11.21 -1.07 3.15
CA PHE A 103 10.80 -2.47 3.17
C PHE A 103 10.11 -2.81 1.86
N ILE A 104 10.07 -4.10 1.55
CA ILE A 104 9.38 -4.63 0.38
C ILE A 104 8.19 -5.47 0.82
N ALA A 105 7.14 -5.46 0.03
CA ALA A 105 6.12 -6.49 0.13
C ALA A 105 5.45 -6.81 -1.20
N GLU A 106 4.80 -7.97 -1.21
CA GLU A 106 4.10 -8.51 -2.36
C GLU A 106 2.66 -7.99 -2.38
N ALA A 107 2.23 -7.46 -3.52
CA ALA A 107 0.84 -7.15 -3.77
C ALA A 107 0.09 -8.42 -4.13
N ASN A 108 -1.05 -8.68 -3.49
CA ASN A 108 -1.93 -9.77 -3.91
C ASN A 108 -2.69 -9.36 -5.19
N PRO A 109 -2.43 -10.00 -6.34
CA PRO A 109 -3.08 -9.66 -7.59
C PRO A 109 -4.50 -10.21 -7.73
N GLN A 110 -4.93 -11.05 -6.78
CA GLN A 110 -6.23 -11.71 -6.85
C GLN A 110 -7.36 -10.68 -6.88
N ARG A 111 -8.40 -11.04 -7.64
CA ARG A 111 -9.62 -10.24 -7.75
C ARG A 111 -10.50 -10.49 -6.54
N PRO A 112 -11.33 -9.51 -6.12
CA PRO A 112 -12.43 -9.76 -5.22
C PRO A 112 -13.31 -10.87 -5.80
N THR A 113 -13.60 -11.90 -5.00
CA THR A 113 -14.43 -13.04 -5.44
C THR A 113 -15.92 -12.72 -5.44
N SER A 114 -16.33 -11.64 -4.76
CA SER A 114 -17.72 -11.29 -4.49
C SER A 114 -18.17 -9.99 -5.19
N GLY A 115 -18.33 -10.06 -6.52
CA GLY A 115 -19.14 -9.12 -7.29
C GLY A 115 -18.50 -7.77 -7.68
N VAL A 116 -19.28 -6.98 -8.43
CA VAL A 116 -18.90 -5.67 -8.97
C VAL A 116 -18.80 -4.63 -7.83
N GLY A 117 -17.73 -3.81 -7.82
CA GLY A 117 -17.64 -2.63 -6.95
C GLY A 117 -16.89 -2.83 -5.62
N GLN A 118 -16.18 -3.95 -5.43
CA GLN A 118 -15.30 -4.18 -4.29
C GLN A 118 -13.83 -3.89 -4.60
N PHE A 119 -13.05 -3.59 -3.56
CA PHE A 119 -11.64 -3.21 -3.61
C PHE A 119 -10.82 -4.12 -2.71
N SER A 120 -9.64 -4.52 -3.14
CA SER A 120 -8.69 -5.21 -2.26
C SER A 120 -8.01 -4.16 -1.39
N LEU A 121 -8.06 -4.32 -0.07
CA LEU A 121 -7.30 -3.47 0.86
C LEU A 121 -6.36 -4.34 1.67
N SER A 122 -5.08 -3.96 1.68
CA SER A 122 -4.05 -4.48 2.56
C SER A 122 -3.46 -3.32 3.35
N ILE A 123 -3.27 -3.54 4.65
CA ILE A 123 -2.77 -2.52 5.57
C ILE A 123 -1.39 -2.93 6.05
N VAL A 124 -0.47 -1.97 6.10
CA VAL A 124 0.86 -2.14 6.68
C VAL A 124 1.08 -1.05 7.72
N VAL A 125 1.28 -1.46 8.98
CA VAL A 125 1.51 -0.54 10.09
C VAL A 125 3.01 -0.44 10.37
N ALA A 126 3.50 0.79 10.47
CA ALA A 126 4.92 1.11 10.43
C ALA A 126 5.27 2.15 11.51
N LEU A 127 5.36 1.72 12.78
CA LEU A 127 5.63 2.65 13.88
C LEU A 127 7.13 2.89 14.11
N SER A 128 7.48 4.08 14.61
CA SER A 128 8.87 4.50 14.83
C SER A 128 9.58 3.75 15.96
N ASP A 129 8.84 3.46 17.03
CA ASP A 129 9.42 3.09 18.33
C ASP A 129 8.90 1.77 18.89
N SER A 130 7.95 1.13 18.19
CA SER A 130 7.37 -0.15 18.59
C SER A 130 6.89 -0.94 17.38
N ILE A 131 6.52 -2.19 17.60
CA ILE A 131 5.78 -3.00 16.63
C ILE A 131 4.34 -3.04 17.13
N TYR A 132 3.39 -2.68 16.28
CA TYR A 132 1.97 -2.84 16.59
C TYR A 132 1.56 -4.25 16.15
N GLU A 133 1.36 -5.14 17.12
CA GLU A 133 1.08 -6.55 16.86
C GLU A 133 -0.42 -6.85 16.90
N ASP A 134 -1.25 -5.98 17.46
CA ASP A 134 -2.69 -6.20 17.55
C ASP A 134 -3.39 -6.07 16.19
N ASP A 135 -4.66 -6.48 16.17
CA ASP A 135 -5.50 -6.41 14.97
C ASP A 135 -5.93 -4.96 14.66
N LEU A 136 -6.49 -4.75 13.47
CA LEU A 136 -7.12 -3.49 13.10
C LEU A 136 -8.59 -3.72 12.79
N ALA A 137 -9.43 -2.75 13.16
CA ALA A 137 -10.83 -2.74 12.77
C ALA A 137 -11.06 -1.61 11.77
N LEU A 138 -11.75 -1.91 10.68
CA LEU A 138 -12.22 -0.93 9.71
C LEU A 138 -13.74 -0.92 9.77
N CYS A 139 -14.30 0.22 10.17
CA CYS A 139 -15.72 0.38 10.42
C CYS A 139 -16.32 1.43 9.50
N HIS A 140 -17.54 1.22 9.05
CA HIS A 140 -18.25 2.19 8.23
C HIS A 140 -18.48 3.48 9.03
N ASN A 141 -18.27 4.65 8.40
CA ASN A 141 -18.27 5.93 9.14
C ASN A 141 -19.63 6.28 9.75
N ASP A 142 -20.71 5.76 9.17
CA ASP A 142 -22.09 6.08 9.58
C ASP A 142 -22.68 5.06 10.58
N ASP A 143 -21.93 4.00 10.93
CA ASP A 143 -22.36 2.92 11.82
C ASP A 143 -21.49 2.85 13.08
N PRO A 144 -22.03 2.38 14.22
CA PRO A 144 -21.17 1.97 15.33
C PRO A 144 -20.18 0.91 14.83
N CYS A 145 -18.97 0.95 15.36
CA CYS A 145 -17.92 -0.02 15.05
C CYS A 145 -18.24 -1.36 15.73
N ASP A 146 -19.33 -1.97 15.26
CA ASP A 146 -19.93 -3.19 15.78
C ASP A 146 -19.49 -4.35 14.87
N PRO A 147 -18.73 -5.31 15.41
CA PRO A 147 -18.30 -6.45 14.62
C PRO A 147 -19.41 -7.42 14.22
N MET A 148 -20.59 -7.32 14.82
CA MET A 148 -21.77 -8.07 14.40
C MET A 148 -22.45 -7.42 13.19
N ASN A 149 -22.11 -6.18 12.86
CA ASN A 149 -22.60 -5.47 11.69
C ASN A 149 -21.82 -5.89 10.43
N GLY A 150 -22.17 -7.08 9.92
CA GLY A 150 -21.38 -7.85 8.96
C GLY A 150 -20.77 -7.06 7.79
N GLU A 151 -21.56 -6.27 7.05
CA GLU A 151 -21.05 -5.53 5.89
C GLU A 151 -20.42 -4.17 6.25
N ALA A 152 -20.63 -3.68 7.47
CA ALA A 152 -20.13 -2.40 7.96
C ALA A 152 -18.83 -2.53 8.79
N PHE A 153 -18.30 -3.76 8.89
CA PHE A 153 -17.15 -4.05 9.72
C PHE A 153 -16.17 -5.01 9.03
N TYR A 154 -14.88 -4.69 9.11
CA TYR A 154 -13.80 -5.58 8.70
C TYR A 154 -12.71 -5.66 9.76
N LEU A 155 -12.45 -6.88 10.26
CA LEU A 155 -11.30 -7.17 11.12
C LEU A 155 -10.09 -7.60 10.28
N PHE A 156 -9.07 -6.75 10.27
CA PHE A 156 -7.76 -7.00 9.67
C PHE A 156 -6.87 -7.67 10.71
N LYS A 157 -6.54 -8.94 10.49
CA LYS A 157 -5.63 -9.69 11.37
C LYS A 157 -4.18 -9.46 11.00
N ALA A 158 -3.31 -9.24 12.00
CA ALA A 158 -1.87 -9.25 11.77
C ALA A 158 -1.43 -10.64 11.28
N ILE A 159 -0.70 -10.71 10.17
CA ILE A 159 -0.28 -11.96 9.53
C ILE A 159 1.23 -12.14 9.45
N ASP A 160 2.00 -11.04 9.40
CA ASP A 160 3.46 -11.11 9.26
C ASP A 160 4.14 -9.83 9.74
N PHE A 161 5.45 -9.89 9.95
CA PHE A 161 6.30 -8.75 10.34
C PHE A 161 7.53 -8.68 9.45
N VAL A 162 7.62 -7.62 8.64
CA VAL A 162 8.75 -7.43 7.71
C VAL A 162 9.75 -6.45 8.32
N PRO A 163 11.05 -6.80 8.40
CA PRO A 163 12.07 -5.89 8.90
C PRO A 163 12.31 -4.72 7.94
N TYR A 164 12.69 -3.56 8.49
CA TYR A 164 13.21 -2.48 7.67
C TYR A 164 14.66 -2.76 7.26
N ASN A 165 14.97 -2.43 6.01
CA ASN A 165 16.32 -2.17 5.55
C ASN A 165 16.66 -0.71 5.81
N GLY A 166 17.41 -0.44 6.88
CA GLY A 166 17.80 0.90 7.32
C GLY A 166 19.31 1.05 7.44
N LYS A 167 19.82 2.29 7.38
CA LYS A 167 21.23 2.62 7.67
C LYS A 167 21.67 2.12 9.05
N ILE A 168 20.81 2.32 10.05
CA ILE A 168 21.00 1.78 11.39
C ILE A 168 20.40 0.37 11.41
N HIS A 169 21.25 -0.63 11.59
CA HIS A 169 20.87 -2.04 11.70
C HIS A 169 20.19 -2.34 13.05
N SER A 170 19.09 -1.65 13.37
CA SER A 170 18.27 -2.02 14.51
C SER A 170 17.27 -3.10 14.09
N THR A 171 17.60 -4.36 14.39
CA THR A 171 16.73 -5.54 14.14
C THR A 171 15.36 -5.48 14.82
N ARG A 172 15.13 -4.47 15.67
CA ARG A 172 13.89 -4.27 16.44
C ARG A 172 12.77 -3.60 15.64
N ARG A 173 13.08 -2.84 14.58
CA ARG A 173 12.04 -2.12 13.82
C ARG A 173 11.48 -3.03 12.74
N LYS A 174 10.17 -3.28 12.78
CA LYS A 174 9.44 -4.06 11.78
C LYS A 174 8.14 -3.37 11.41
N ALA A 175 7.70 -3.58 10.18
CA ALA A 175 6.37 -3.22 9.73
C ALA A 175 5.44 -4.44 9.89
N THR A 176 4.24 -4.22 10.42
CA THR A 176 3.24 -5.27 10.60
C THR A 176 2.32 -5.34 9.39
N PHE A 177 2.19 -6.52 8.82
CA PHE A 177 1.33 -6.81 7.68
C PHE A 177 0.00 -7.36 8.15
N TYR A 178 -1.08 -6.85 7.55
CA TYR A 178 -2.42 -7.28 7.84
C TYR A 178 -3.04 -8.07 6.68
N SER A 179 -3.91 -9.01 7.04
CA SER A 179 -4.69 -9.79 6.08
C SER A 179 -5.45 -8.87 5.13
N THR A 180 -5.51 -9.28 3.86
CA THR A 180 -6.19 -8.52 2.82
C THR A 180 -7.70 -8.71 2.93
N LYS A 181 -8.48 -7.64 2.72
CA LYS A 181 -9.95 -7.67 2.74
C LYS A 181 -10.55 -7.07 1.48
N TRP A 182 -11.73 -7.55 1.11
CA TRP A 182 -12.54 -7.00 0.02
C TRP A 182 -13.50 -5.97 0.58
N ILE A 183 -13.21 -4.70 0.34
CA ILE A 183 -13.91 -3.55 0.93
C ILE A 183 -14.82 -2.91 -0.13
N LYS A 184 -16.06 -2.59 0.25
CA LYS A 184 -16.98 -1.86 -0.63
C LYS A 184 -16.60 -0.38 -0.72
N ARG A 185 -17.02 0.27 -1.82
CA ARG A 185 -16.99 1.72 -1.95
C ARG A 185 -17.77 2.37 -0.79
N SER A 186 -17.11 3.09 0.11
CA SER A 186 -17.75 3.93 1.11
C SER A 186 -16.74 4.81 1.87
N ARG A 187 -17.22 5.52 2.90
CA ARG A 187 -16.42 6.14 3.95
C ARG A 187 -16.24 5.14 5.09
N TRP A 188 -14.99 4.91 5.44
CA TRP A 188 -14.55 3.98 6.45
C TRP A 188 -13.70 4.70 7.48
N LYS A 189 -13.60 4.16 8.68
CA LYS A 189 -12.75 4.62 9.77
C LYS A 189 -11.91 3.47 10.24
N LEU A 190 -10.60 3.70 10.36
CA LEU A 190 -9.69 2.69 10.88
C LEU A 190 -9.56 2.85 12.40
N PHE A 191 -9.39 1.73 13.09
CA PHE A 191 -9.25 1.68 14.54
C PHE A 191 -8.17 0.69 14.92
N TYR A 192 -7.43 1.03 15.98
CA TYR A 192 -6.59 0.08 16.69
C TYR A 192 -7.45 -0.76 17.64
N THR A 193 -7.24 -2.07 17.68
CA THR A 193 -7.84 -2.94 18.69
C THR A 193 -6.93 -2.99 19.91
N LYS A 194 -7.51 -3.06 21.12
CA LYS A 194 -6.72 -3.18 22.36
C LYS A 194 -6.26 -4.62 22.66
N SER A 195 -6.70 -5.59 21.85
CA SER A 195 -6.36 -7.01 22.00
C SER A 195 -6.79 -7.81 20.76
N ARG A 196 -6.03 -8.85 20.42
CA ARG A 196 -6.46 -9.87 19.44
C ARG A 196 -7.61 -10.74 19.98
N PRO A 197 -8.71 -10.94 19.24
CA PRO A 197 -9.77 -11.86 19.65
C PRO A 197 -9.24 -13.30 19.72
N LEU A 198 -9.65 -14.06 20.74
CA LEU A 198 -9.22 -15.46 20.88
C LEU A 198 -9.78 -16.32 19.72
N PRO A 199 -8.97 -17.22 19.12
CA PRO A 199 -9.36 -17.94 17.91
C PRO A 199 -10.61 -18.83 18.06
N ASN A 200 -10.95 -19.24 19.29
CA ASN A 200 -12.01 -20.22 19.57
C ASN A 200 -13.19 -19.65 20.37
N SER A 201 -13.23 -18.36 20.67
CA SER A 201 -14.37 -17.77 21.37
C SER A 201 -15.39 -17.31 20.32
N LYS A 202 -16.46 -18.10 20.14
CA LYS A 202 -17.70 -17.57 19.54
C LYS A 202 -18.22 -16.38 20.35
N ASP A 203 -17.85 -16.34 21.63
CA ASP A 203 -18.00 -15.19 22.49
C ASP A 203 -16.94 -14.12 22.17
N LYS A 204 -17.44 -12.96 21.74
CA LYS A 204 -16.84 -11.63 21.91
C LYS A 204 -15.90 -11.10 20.83
N LEU A 205 -16.38 -11.11 19.60
CA LEU A 205 -16.28 -9.89 18.81
C LEU A 205 -17.04 -8.73 19.52
N ASP A 206 -18.14 -9.02 20.22
CA ASP A 206 -18.96 -8.08 21.02
C ASP A 206 -18.22 -7.25 22.09
N THR A 207 -16.98 -7.60 22.47
CA THR A 207 -16.17 -6.79 23.41
C THR A 207 -14.91 -6.22 22.77
N LEU A 208 -14.90 -6.05 21.45
CA LEU A 208 -13.77 -5.44 20.75
C LEU A 208 -13.61 -3.99 21.20
N ASN A 209 -12.71 -3.76 22.16
CA ASN A 209 -12.34 -2.42 22.57
C ASN A 209 -11.48 -1.79 21.47
N VAL A 210 -12.12 -0.95 20.66
CA VAL A 210 -11.49 -0.18 19.60
C VAL A 210 -11.11 1.22 20.08
N THR A 211 -9.98 1.73 19.59
CA THR A 211 -9.58 3.12 19.78
C THR A 211 -9.42 3.76 18.41
N SER A 212 -10.12 4.88 18.17
CA SER A 212 -9.98 5.59 16.90
C SER A 212 -8.54 6.06 16.75
N ASN A 213 -7.99 5.86 15.56
CA ASN A 213 -6.65 6.34 15.21
C ASN A 213 -6.72 7.68 14.44
N GLY A 214 -7.91 8.26 14.28
CA GLY A 214 -8.13 9.48 13.52
C GLY A 214 -8.07 9.30 12.00
N ILE A 215 -7.98 8.08 11.48
CA ILE A 215 -7.82 7.84 10.04
C ILE A 215 -9.16 7.50 9.40
N ASP A 216 -9.72 8.48 8.69
CA ASP A 216 -10.87 8.30 7.83
C ASP A 216 -10.42 7.91 6.41
N LEU A 217 -11.16 7.01 5.77
CA LEU A 217 -10.86 6.42 4.46
C LEU A 217 -12.08 6.55 3.55
N GLU A 218 -11.98 7.35 2.49
CA GLU A 218 -13.08 7.52 1.53
C GLU A 218 -12.77 6.82 0.21
N ILE A 219 -13.38 5.65 -0.01
CA ILE A 219 -13.29 4.89 -1.26
C ILE A 219 -14.36 5.41 -2.22
N LYS A 220 -13.96 6.17 -3.25
CA LYS A 220 -14.88 6.83 -4.20
C LYS A 220 -15.21 6.01 -5.46
N GLY A 221 -14.58 4.85 -5.66
CA GLY A 221 -14.73 4.07 -6.88
C GLY A 221 -13.53 4.18 -7.82
N GLN A 222 -13.50 3.36 -8.88
CA GLN A 222 -12.55 3.52 -9.96
C GLN A 222 -13.12 4.48 -11.01
N GLY A 223 -12.26 5.35 -11.57
CA GLY A 223 -12.63 6.16 -12.72
C GLY A 223 -13.04 5.25 -13.88
N VAL A 224 -14.31 5.29 -14.25
CA VAL A 224 -14.80 4.65 -15.47
C VAL A 224 -14.18 5.42 -16.63
N LYS A 225 -13.23 4.82 -17.35
CA LYS A 225 -12.90 5.30 -18.70
C LYS A 225 -14.12 5.06 -19.58
N ASN A 226 -14.53 6.09 -20.33
CA ASN A 226 -15.60 6.06 -21.32
C ASN A 226 -15.67 4.72 -22.06
N ALA A 227 -16.89 4.22 -22.18
CA ALA A 227 -17.26 2.85 -22.57
C ALA A 227 -16.97 2.47 -24.03
N ASP A 228 -16.00 3.07 -24.70
CA ASP A 228 -15.80 2.91 -26.15
C ASP A 228 -14.55 2.14 -26.60
N HIS A 229 -13.74 1.60 -25.68
CA HIS A 229 -12.64 0.72 -26.10
C HIS A 229 -12.54 -0.57 -25.29
N ARG A 230 -12.59 -1.66 -26.07
CA ARG A 230 -12.48 -3.09 -25.77
C ARG A 230 -11.53 -3.45 -24.61
N ASN A 231 -12.01 -4.35 -23.76
CA ASN A 231 -11.26 -5.34 -22.98
C ASN A 231 -9.92 -4.92 -22.35
N ASN A 232 -9.90 -3.84 -21.56
CA ASN A 232 -8.77 -3.58 -20.68
C ASN A 232 -9.19 -3.66 -19.21
N SER A 233 -8.92 -4.80 -18.57
CA SER A 233 -8.88 -4.89 -17.11
C SER A 233 -7.68 -4.08 -16.61
N GLY A 234 -7.89 -2.81 -16.29
CA GLY A 234 -6.91 -1.99 -15.58
C GLY A 234 -6.88 -2.38 -14.11
N GLN A 235 -5.72 -2.78 -13.61
CA GLN A 235 -5.47 -2.90 -12.17
C GLN A 235 -4.71 -1.66 -11.73
N PHE A 236 -5.22 -0.99 -10.71
CA PHE A 236 -4.57 0.18 -10.12
C PHE A 236 -4.35 -0.09 -8.65
N SER A 237 -3.08 -0.19 -8.24
CA SER A 237 -2.71 -0.16 -6.83
C SER A 237 -2.57 1.31 -6.42
N LEU A 238 -3.42 1.75 -5.51
CA LEU A 238 -3.33 3.04 -4.84
C LEU A 238 -2.73 2.83 -3.46
N HIS A 239 -1.54 3.37 -3.27
CA HIS A 239 -0.89 3.41 -1.98
C HIS A 239 -1.20 4.76 -1.34
N PHE A 240 -1.72 4.72 -0.12
CA PHE A 240 -1.97 5.87 0.72
C PHE A 240 -0.93 5.86 1.82
N MET A 241 -0.42 7.04 2.09
CA MET A 241 0.29 7.31 3.32
C MET A 241 -0.70 8.06 4.19
N ALA A 242 -0.90 7.62 5.42
CA ALA A 242 -1.48 8.51 6.42
C ALA A 242 -0.30 9.21 7.05
N SER A 243 0.15 10.29 6.40
CA SER A 243 0.86 11.33 7.12
C SER A 243 -0.23 12.27 7.62
N THR A 244 -0.82 11.88 8.75
CA THR A 244 -1.26 12.83 9.78
C THR A 244 -2.49 13.70 9.56
N SER A 245 -3.03 13.73 8.35
CA SER A 245 -4.35 14.29 8.14
C SER A 245 -5.41 13.25 8.50
N ASN A 246 -6.43 13.66 9.25
CA ASN A 246 -7.51 12.79 9.71
C ASN A 246 -8.44 12.25 8.59
N HIS A 247 -8.07 12.45 7.32
CA HIS A 247 -8.90 12.12 6.17
C HIS A 247 -8.04 11.69 4.98
N ILE A 248 -8.23 10.45 4.52
CA ILE A 248 -7.58 9.85 3.35
C ILE A 248 -8.63 9.63 2.28
N ILE A 249 -8.51 10.33 1.15
CA ILE A 249 -9.43 10.18 0.02
C ILE A 249 -8.87 9.18 -0.99
N VAL A 250 -9.43 7.98 -1.04
CA VAL A 250 -9.14 6.95 -2.05
C VAL A 250 -9.92 7.25 -3.33
N SER A 251 -9.36 8.17 -4.13
CA SER A 251 -9.74 8.44 -5.52
C SER A 251 -8.70 7.84 -6.46
N GLY A 252 -9.10 7.27 -7.60
CA GLY A 252 -8.22 6.71 -8.64
C GLY A 252 -7.28 7.72 -9.32
N GLY A 253 -6.52 8.49 -8.55
CA GLY A 253 -5.83 9.70 -8.99
C GLY A 253 -4.66 10.11 -8.10
N SER A 254 -4.88 10.58 -6.86
CA SER A 254 -3.85 11.13 -5.95
C SER A 254 -4.46 11.40 -4.56
N VAL A 255 -3.62 11.55 -3.51
CA VAL A 255 -4.01 12.03 -2.17
C VAL A 255 -3.09 13.17 -1.70
N ILE A 256 -3.67 14.11 -0.96
CA ILE A 256 -3.04 15.28 -0.32
C ILE A 256 -3.09 15.05 1.19
N LEU A 257 -2.03 15.36 1.94
CA LEU A 257 -1.88 15.12 3.38
C LEU A 257 -1.16 16.29 4.08
N CYS A 258 -1.43 16.54 5.38
CA CYS A 258 -0.81 17.56 6.26
C CYS A 258 -0.79 17.11 7.76
N ASP A 259 0.31 17.42 8.48
CA ASP A 259 0.85 17.22 9.89
C ASP A 259 -0.04 16.76 11.09
N SER A 260 0.33 16.01 12.18
CA SER A 260 1.50 15.20 12.67
C SER A 260 1.09 13.86 13.42
N ILE A 261 1.65 12.66 13.08
CA ILE A 261 1.72 11.28 13.71
C ILE A 261 2.43 10.28 12.74
N ARG A 262 3.42 9.51 13.18
CA ARG A 262 4.33 8.77 12.28
C ARG A 262 3.77 7.44 11.73
N ILE A 263 3.30 7.53 10.47
CA ILE A 263 3.28 6.53 9.39
C ILE A 263 2.38 5.29 9.60
N LEU A 264 1.15 5.37 9.10
CA LEU A 264 0.38 4.22 8.63
C LEU A 264 0.47 4.17 7.10
N LEU A 265 0.82 3.01 6.52
CA LEU A 265 0.74 2.80 5.08
C LEU A 265 -0.47 1.92 4.75
N LEU A 266 -1.34 2.41 3.87
CA LEU A 266 -2.48 1.65 3.36
C LEU A 266 -2.22 1.35 1.89
N SER A 267 -2.20 0.08 1.52
CA SER A 267 -2.14 -0.34 0.11
C SER A 267 -3.54 -0.78 -0.31
N VAL A 268 -4.25 0.04 -1.09
CA VAL A 268 -5.52 -0.37 -1.72
C VAL A 268 -5.22 -0.82 -3.14
N THR A 269 -5.40 -2.11 -3.44
CA THR A 269 -5.39 -2.60 -4.82
C THR A 269 -6.80 -2.63 -5.36
N ALA A 270 -7.08 -1.76 -6.33
CA ALA A 270 -8.36 -1.68 -7.01
C ALA A 270 -8.33 -2.53 -8.30
N VAL A 271 -9.25 -3.49 -8.44
CA VAL A 271 -9.44 -4.26 -9.68
C VAL A 271 -10.91 -4.16 -10.12
N ALA A 272 -11.18 -3.63 -11.32
CA ALA A 272 -12.54 -3.55 -11.87
C ALA A 272 -12.73 -4.40 -13.13
N GLU A 273 -13.96 -4.89 -13.31
CA GLU A 273 -14.47 -5.51 -14.53
C GLU A 273 -15.35 -4.48 -15.25
N ILE A 274 -15.06 -4.20 -16.53
CA ILE A 274 -16.01 -3.54 -17.44
C ILE A 274 -16.68 -4.66 -18.22
N ARG A 275 -17.93 -4.99 -17.89
CA ARG A 275 -18.74 -5.86 -18.74
C ARG A 275 -19.23 -5.06 -19.93
N GLY A 276 -18.69 -5.34 -21.12
CA GLY A 276 -19.37 -4.96 -22.35
C GLY A 276 -20.68 -5.75 -22.44
N SER A 277 -21.81 -5.06 -22.55
CA SER A 277 -23.04 -5.72 -22.96
C SER A 277 -22.83 -6.26 -24.37
N ARG A 278 -23.05 -7.56 -24.58
CA ARG A 278 -23.26 -8.07 -25.94
C ARG A 278 -24.51 -7.38 -26.47
N ALA A 279 -24.36 -6.67 -27.58
CA ALA A 279 -25.48 -6.36 -28.46
C ALA A 279 -26.00 -7.65 -29.10
#